data_AF-A0A7S3MBQ9-F1
#
_entry.id   AF-A0A7S3MBQ9-F1
#
_cell.length_a   1.000
_cell.length_b   1.000
_cell.length_c   1.000
_cell.angle_alpha   90.00
_cell.angle_beta   90.00
_cell.angle_gamma   90.00
#
_symmetry.space_group_name_H-M   'P 1'
#
loop_
_entity.id
_entity.type
_entity.pdbx_description
1 polymer ?
#
loop_
_entity_poly.entity_id
_entity_poly.type
_entity_poly.pdbx_seq_one_letter_code
_entity_poly.pdbx_strand_id
1 'polypeptide(L)'
;MARALSVSLLLAAALLLRSTCFVGPSTQLRGAAGRRTVAVARSAEATAETMGKVADIIAEQLGVDKAKVIRTATLSELGADSLDIVETVMAMEEGFDVELPDEETMALKNVGDVMDLIQSKL
;
A
#
# COMPACT_ATOMS: atom_id res chain seq x y z
N MET A 1 -61.99 24.35 -21.24
CA MET A 1 -62.62 23.13 -21.77
C MET A 1 -62.30 22.01 -20.79
N ALA A 2 -63.21 21.76 -19.84
CA ALA A 2 -64.04 20.54 -19.73
C ALA A 2 -63.21 19.28 -19.39
N ARG A 3 -63.22 18.80 -18.14
CA ARG A 3 -64.11 17.72 -17.60
C ARG A 3 -63.86 16.39 -18.34
N ALA A 4 -63.58 15.23 -17.75
CA ALA A 4 -64.16 14.56 -16.58
C ALA A 4 -63.44 13.18 -16.44
N LEU A 5 -63.10 12.74 -15.22
CA LEU A 5 -63.76 11.65 -14.46
C LEU A 5 -63.50 10.21 -14.96
N SER A 6 -62.79 9.41 -14.17
CA SER A 6 -63.19 8.07 -13.66
C SER A 6 -61.94 7.34 -13.11
N VAL A 7 -61.62 7.34 -11.80
CA VAL A 7 -62.28 6.69 -10.64
C VAL A 7 -61.97 5.19 -10.54
N SER A 8 -61.54 4.78 -9.33
CA SER A 8 -61.43 3.42 -8.75
C SER A 8 -60.22 2.60 -9.22
N LEU A 9 -59.39 2.01 -8.35
CA LEU A 9 -59.74 1.16 -7.21
C LEU A 9 -58.52 1.12 -6.25
N LEU A 10 -58.58 1.72 -5.06
CA LEU A 10 -58.81 1.03 -3.78
C LEU A 10 -57.94 -0.23 -3.53
N LEU A 11 -56.78 -0.03 -2.92
CA LEU A 11 -56.20 -0.96 -1.92
C LEU A 11 -55.53 -0.06 -0.87
N ALA A 12 -56.25 0.43 0.15
CA ALA A 12 -56.56 -0.29 1.39
C ALA A 12 -55.30 -0.92 2.02
N ALA A 13 -54.52 -0.11 2.74
CA ALA A 13 -53.67 -0.58 3.83
C ALA A 13 -53.61 0.51 4.91
N ALA A 14 -54.73 0.67 5.59
CA ALA A 14 -54.76 1.26 6.91
C ALA A 14 -54.07 0.31 7.87
N LEU A 15 -52.93 0.71 8.44
CA LEU A 15 -52.59 0.29 9.79
C LEU A 15 -52.00 1.49 10.54
N LEU A 16 -52.93 2.17 11.21
CA LEU A 16 -52.66 3.02 12.36
C LEU A 16 -52.01 2.18 13.45
N LEU A 17 -50.95 2.69 14.07
CA LEU A 17 -50.81 2.88 15.52
C LEU A 17 -49.41 3.48 15.76
N ARG A 18 -49.30 4.78 16.04
CA ARG A 18 -49.34 5.39 17.39
C ARG A 18 -48.33 4.78 18.36
N SER A 19 -47.60 5.70 19.01
CA SER A 19 -46.95 5.50 20.31
C SER A 19 -45.71 4.61 20.27
N THR A 20 -44.61 4.89 20.93
CA THR A 20 -44.31 5.88 21.97
C THR A 20 -42.80 5.90 22.05
N CYS A 21 -42.26 7.05 22.39
CA CYS A 21 -40.95 7.23 23.00
C CYS A 21 -40.53 5.99 23.81
N PHE A 22 -39.37 5.42 23.50
CA PHE A 22 -38.64 4.65 24.50
C PHE A 22 -37.19 5.13 24.52
N VAL A 23 -37.02 6.22 25.28
CA VAL A 23 -35.76 6.55 25.94
C VAL A 23 -35.60 5.54 27.09
N GLY A 24 -34.55 4.74 27.05
CA GLY A 24 -34.12 3.88 28.15
C GLY A 24 -32.68 4.20 28.52
N PRO A 25 -32.36 4.47 29.80
CA PRO A 25 -31.01 4.75 30.26
C PRO A 25 -30.27 3.49 30.71
N SER A 26 -28.94 3.56 30.60
CA SER A 26 -27.92 2.97 31.47
C SER A 26 -27.88 1.45 31.77
N THR A 27 -26.65 0.95 31.73
CA THR A 27 -26.11 -0.20 32.49
C THR A 27 -26.44 -1.61 31.99
N GLN A 28 -25.48 -2.21 31.27
CA GLN A 28 -24.60 -3.29 31.74
C GLN A 28 -23.73 -3.75 30.55
N LEU A 29 -22.41 -3.52 30.52
CA LEU A 29 -21.38 -4.34 31.18
C LEU A 29 -21.57 -5.85 31.03
N ARG A 30 -21.19 -6.38 29.87
CA ARG A 30 -20.65 -7.73 29.62
C ARG A 30 -20.23 -7.75 28.16
N GLY A 31 -19.02 -8.05 27.74
CA GLY A 31 -17.84 -8.61 28.37
C GLY A 31 -16.97 -9.11 27.23
N ALA A 32 -15.67 -9.21 27.50
CA ALA A 32 -14.69 -9.99 26.76
C ALA A 32 -14.22 -9.46 25.39
N ALA A 33 -12.92 -9.13 25.40
CA ALA A 33 -11.95 -9.72 24.48
C ALA A 33 -11.97 -9.22 23.04
N GLY A 34 -11.20 -8.15 22.83
CA GLY A 34 -10.79 -7.72 21.50
C GLY A 34 -9.64 -6.74 21.56
N ARG A 35 -8.62 -7.05 22.38
CA ARG A 35 -7.33 -6.35 22.37
C ARG A 35 -6.74 -6.49 20.97
N ARG A 36 -6.91 -5.48 20.12
CA ARG A 36 -6.06 -5.24 18.95
C ARG A 36 -5.58 -3.80 19.01
N THR A 37 -4.68 -3.59 19.96
CA THR A 37 -3.53 -2.73 19.72
C THR A 37 -2.96 -3.14 18.36
N VAL A 38 -3.00 -2.27 17.36
CA VAL A 38 -2.16 -2.43 16.17
C VAL A 38 -0.76 -1.99 16.61
N ALA A 39 -0.16 -2.84 17.44
CA ALA A 39 1.24 -2.83 17.76
C ALA A 39 1.84 -3.94 16.92
N VAL A 40 2.77 -3.54 16.04
CA VAL A 40 3.82 -4.37 15.46
C VAL A 40 3.32 -5.48 14.51
N ALA A 41 3.28 -5.14 13.22
CA ALA A 41 3.69 -6.06 12.17
C ALA A 41 5.01 -5.53 11.58
N ARG A 42 6.04 -5.33 12.43
CA ARG A 42 7.30 -4.71 12.03
C ARG A 42 8.43 -5.71 11.72
N SER A 43 8.14 -6.99 11.52
CA SER A 43 9.24 -7.98 11.45
C SER A 43 9.01 -9.20 10.56
N ALA A 44 8.10 -9.16 9.59
CA ALA A 44 7.98 -10.24 8.60
C ALA A 44 7.60 -9.79 7.18
N GLU A 45 7.61 -8.47 6.91
CA GLU A 45 7.28 -7.89 5.60
C GLU A 45 8.54 -7.31 4.94
N ALA A 46 9.63 -8.08 4.97
CA ALA A 46 10.91 -7.61 4.46
C ALA A 46 10.98 -7.53 2.92
N THR A 47 9.96 -7.97 2.16
CA THR A 47 10.24 -8.44 0.78
C THR A 47 9.47 -7.76 -0.36
N ALA A 48 8.41 -6.97 -0.11
CA ALA A 48 7.62 -6.33 -1.18
C ALA A 48 7.73 -4.80 -1.17
N GLU A 49 7.66 -4.14 0.00
CA GLU A 49 7.76 -2.68 0.06
C GLU A 49 9.16 -2.16 -0.33
N THR A 50 10.21 -2.83 0.13
CA THR A 50 11.60 -2.52 -0.27
C THR A 50 11.80 -2.73 -1.76
N MET A 51 11.20 -3.78 -2.34
CA MET A 51 11.24 -4.02 -3.78
C MET A 51 10.56 -2.89 -4.55
N GLY A 52 9.39 -2.45 -4.10
CA GLY A 52 8.67 -1.33 -4.69
C GLY A 52 9.54 -0.09 -4.70
N LYS A 53 10.06 0.32 -3.54
CA LYS A 53 10.92 1.51 -3.42
C LYS A 53 12.20 1.42 -4.26
N VAL A 54 12.89 0.28 -4.26
CA VAL A 54 14.09 0.05 -5.08
C VAL A 54 13.76 0.15 -6.57
N ALA A 55 12.68 -0.51 -7.00
CA ALA A 55 12.24 -0.46 -8.39
C ALA A 55 11.83 0.96 -8.81
N ASP A 56 11.25 1.72 -7.89
CA ASP A 56 10.85 3.10 -8.10
C ASP A 56 12.05 4.00 -8.34
N ILE A 57 13.06 3.93 -7.47
CA ILE A 57 14.30 4.70 -7.60
C ILE A 57 15.01 4.34 -8.91
N ILE A 58 15.17 3.05 -9.22
CA ILE A 58 15.83 2.61 -10.46
C ILE A 58 15.07 3.10 -11.71
N ALA A 59 13.75 3.00 -11.70
CA ALA A 59 12.91 3.44 -12.82
C ALA A 59 13.00 4.96 -13.04
N GLU A 60 13.07 5.74 -11.96
CA GLU A 60 13.22 7.20 -12.02
C GLU A 60 14.61 7.63 -12.49
N GLN A 61 15.67 7.02 -11.96
CA GLN A 61 17.06 7.37 -12.33
C GLN A 61 17.38 6.96 -13.78
N LEU A 62 17.01 5.74 -14.18
CA LEU A 62 17.31 5.22 -15.52
C LEU A 62 16.25 5.56 -16.58
N GLY A 63 15.10 6.12 -16.18
CA GLY A 63 13.98 6.40 -17.07
C GLY A 63 13.39 5.14 -17.71
N VAL A 64 13.44 4.00 -17.02
CA VAL A 64 12.92 2.71 -17.50
C VAL A 64 11.58 2.35 -16.87
N ASP A 65 10.84 1.45 -17.51
CA ASP A 65 9.60 0.93 -16.96
C ASP A 65 9.88 0.04 -15.74
N LYS A 66 9.20 0.28 -14.61
CA LYS A 66 9.25 -0.57 -13.40
C LYS A 66 9.00 -2.04 -13.71
N ALA A 67 8.19 -2.34 -14.73
CA ALA A 67 7.93 -3.72 -15.15
C ALA A 67 9.19 -4.45 -15.66
N LYS A 68 10.20 -3.72 -16.14
CA LYS A 68 11.49 -4.27 -16.56
C LYS A 68 12.45 -4.48 -15.39
N VAL A 69 12.23 -3.79 -14.27
CA VAL A 69 13.06 -3.86 -13.06
C VAL A 69 12.69 -5.12 -12.28
N ILE A 70 13.16 -6.26 -12.79
CA ILE A 70 13.00 -7.58 -12.16
C ILE A 70 14.26 -7.96 -11.40
N ARG A 71 14.15 -8.78 -10.35
CA ARG A 71 15.29 -9.20 -9.53
C ARG A 71 16.44 -9.81 -10.34
N THR A 72 16.13 -10.51 -11.43
CA THR A 72 17.12 -11.17 -12.28
C THR A 72 17.75 -10.24 -13.32
N ALA A 73 17.19 -9.04 -13.55
CA ALA A 73 17.73 -8.09 -14.49
C ALA A 73 19.03 -7.50 -13.93
N THR A 74 20.01 -7.35 -14.81
CA THR A 74 21.23 -6.63 -14.49
C THR A 74 21.06 -5.14 -14.68
N LEU A 75 21.78 -4.32 -13.91
CA LEU A 75 21.74 -2.87 -14.05
C LEU A 75 22.15 -2.45 -15.48
N SER A 76 23.13 -3.14 -16.07
CA SER A 76 23.56 -2.91 -17.45
C SER A 76 22.49 -3.27 -18.50
N GLU A 77 21.65 -4.29 -18.28
CA GLU A 77 20.51 -4.61 -19.18
C GLU A 77 19.40 -3.58 -19.10
N LEU A 78 19.25 -2.93 -17.95
CA LEU A 78 18.36 -1.79 -17.75
C LEU A 78 18.93 -0.49 -18.35
N GLY A 79 20.17 -0.51 -18.85
CA GLY A 79 20.82 0.64 -19.47
C GLY A 79 21.57 1.53 -18.49
N ALA A 80 21.84 1.05 -17.26
CA ALA A 80 22.71 1.76 -16.33
C ALA A 80 24.17 1.67 -16.81
N ASP A 81 24.78 2.82 -17.07
CA ASP A 81 26.22 2.96 -17.21
C ASP A 81 26.88 3.01 -15.81
N SER A 82 28.20 2.89 -15.78
CA SER A 82 29.07 3.06 -14.62
C SER A 82 28.75 4.31 -13.77
N LEU A 83 28.35 5.42 -14.40
CA LEU A 83 27.92 6.64 -13.69
C LEU A 83 26.53 6.48 -13.08
N ASP A 84 25.57 5.94 -13.84
CA ASP A 84 24.19 5.76 -13.37
C ASP A 84 24.12 4.80 -12.18
N ILE A 85 25.02 3.81 -12.10
CA ILE A 85 25.14 2.92 -10.94
C ILE A 85 25.49 3.73 -9.69
N VAL A 86 26.46 4.64 -9.77
CA VAL A 86 26.87 5.48 -8.63
C VAL A 86 25.73 6.40 -8.20
N GLU A 87 25.05 7.05 -9.16
CA GLU A 87 23.90 7.92 -8.87
C GLU A 87 22.72 7.16 -8.25
N THR A 88 22.43 5.95 -8.78
CA THR A 88 21.37 5.08 -8.26
C THR A 88 21.66 4.63 -6.83
N VAL A 89 22.91 4.25 -6.54
CA VAL A 89 23.34 3.86 -5.19
C VAL A 89 23.18 5.03 -4.22
N MET A 90 23.66 6.22 -4.58
CA MET A 90 23.50 7.42 -3.72
C MET A 90 22.02 7.76 -3.46
N ALA A 91 21.17 7.64 -4.47
CA ALA A 91 19.72 7.85 -4.30
C ALA A 91 19.08 6.80 -3.38
N MET A 92 19.59 5.58 -3.37
CA MET A 92 19.16 4.53 -2.44
C MET A 92 19.64 4.77 -1.02
N GLU A 93 20.90 5.18 -0.83
CA GLU A 93 21.44 5.57 0.48
C GLU A 93 20.58 6.67 1.11
N GLU A 94 20.27 7.73 0.36
CA GLU A 94 19.41 8.82 0.83
C GLU A 94 17.95 8.37 1.03
N GLY A 95 17.41 7.55 0.13
CA GLY A 95 16.01 7.08 0.19
C GLY A 95 15.73 6.11 1.35
N PHE A 96 16.75 5.36 1.78
CA PHE A 96 16.65 4.40 2.88
C PHE A 96 17.36 4.84 4.17
N ASP A 97 18.08 5.97 4.14
CA ASP A 97 18.92 6.48 5.25
C ASP A 97 19.95 5.41 5.71
N VAL A 98 20.61 4.79 4.74
CA VAL A 98 21.63 3.74 4.94
C VAL A 98 22.96 4.14 4.28
N GLU A 99 24.05 3.55 4.74
CA GLU A 99 25.40 3.76 4.19
C GLU A 99 25.85 2.48 3.48
N LEU A 100 26.14 2.57 2.18
CA LEU A 100 26.53 1.45 1.33
C LEU A 100 27.97 1.66 0.83
N PRO A 101 28.97 0.98 1.43
CA PRO A 101 30.36 1.17 1.02
C PRO A 101 30.59 0.71 -0.42
N ASP A 102 31.48 1.42 -1.14
CA ASP A 102 31.85 1.14 -2.53
C ASP A 102 32.23 -0.34 -2.78
N GLU A 103 32.84 -0.98 -1.78
CA GLU A 103 33.25 -2.39 -1.85
C GLU A 103 32.07 -3.35 -2.01
N GLU A 104 30.94 -3.05 -1.37
CA GLU A 104 29.70 -3.82 -1.47
C GLU A 104 28.96 -3.47 -2.76
N THR A 105 28.98 -2.19 -3.17
CA THR A 105 28.27 -1.71 -4.37
C THR A 105 28.95 -2.14 -5.68
N MET A 106 30.28 -2.22 -5.69
CA MET A 106 31.06 -2.78 -6.80
C MET A 106 30.80 -4.28 -7.04
N ALA A 107 30.33 -5.00 -6.03
CA ALA A 107 29.97 -6.41 -6.16
C ALA A 107 28.56 -6.63 -6.73
N LEU A 108 27.73 -5.57 -6.79
CA LEU A 108 26.34 -5.64 -7.26
C LEU A 108 26.29 -5.82 -8.78
N LYS A 109 25.51 -6.81 -9.24
CA LYS A 109 25.33 -7.08 -10.67
C LYS A 109 23.88 -7.01 -11.09
N ASN A 110 22.99 -7.50 -10.24
CA ASN A 110 21.57 -7.55 -10.51
C ASN A 110 20.76 -6.76 -9.48
N VAL A 111 19.51 -6.44 -9.83
CA VAL A 111 18.59 -5.71 -8.95
C VAL A 111 18.33 -6.46 -7.65
N GLY A 112 18.30 -7.80 -7.68
CA GLY A 112 18.16 -8.64 -6.50
C GLY A 112 19.29 -8.43 -5.48
N ASP A 113 20.54 -8.36 -5.93
CA ASP A 113 21.71 -8.14 -5.07
C ASP A 113 21.58 -6.80 -4.35
N VAL A 114 21.15 -5.76 -5.07
CA VAL A 114 20.93 -4.41 -4.51
C VAL A 114 19.86 -4.45 -3.42
N MET A 115 18.75 -5.15 -3.69
CA MET A 115 17.67 -5.30 -2.72
C MET A 115 18.11 -6.04 -1.46
N ASP A 116 18.85 -7.13 -1.63
CA ASP A 116 19.33 -7.96 -0.52
C ASP A 116 20.37 -7.19 0.30
N LEU A 117 21.20 -6.36 -0.35
CA LEU A 117 22.14 -5.47 0.32
C LEU A 117 21.40 -4.44 1.19
N ILE A 118 20.42 -3.73 0.63
CA ILE A 118 19.63 -2.75 1.38
C ILE A 118 18.91 -3.41 2.55
N GLN A 119 18.30 -4.59 2.34
CA GLN A 119 17.66 -5.35 3.41
C GLN A 119 18.64 -5.77 4.52
N SER A 120 19.91 -5.98 4.21
CA SER A 120 20.92 -6.31 5.21
C SER A 120 21.31 -5.12 6.10
N LYS A 121 21.01 -3.88 5.67
CA LYS A 121 21.35 -2.63 6.38
C LYS A 121 20.15 -2.00 7.11
N LEU A 122 18.93 -2.40 6.79
CA LEU A 122 17.67 -1.99 7.46
C LEU A 122 17.41 -2.74 8.78
#